data_AF-A0AAW7G633-F1
#
_entry.id   AF-A0AAW7G633-F1
#
_cell.length_a   1.000
_cell.length_b   1.000
_cell.length_c   1.000
_cell.angle_alpha   90.00
_cell.angle_beta   90.00
_cell.angle_gamma   90.00
#
_symmetry.space_group_name_H-M   'P 1'
#
loop_
_entity.id
_entity.type
_entity.pdbx_description
1 polymer ?
#
loop_
_entity_poly.entity_id
_entity_poly.type
_entity_poly.pdbx_seq_one_letter_code
_entity_poly.pdbx_strand_id
1 'polypeptide(L)'
;MNTLALYAQSQALASSQEKTTVAENTGSATAQSNNLGDSSSSSTSSTTDTSGTSGTPTTTTSTETSAVDTFLTLFVAEIENQDPTDPTDPTAYIDQLSSMAQVAMMEEMSVQANTNAVLMSNIQVMALGNMVGDDIMVQTTSLDIEDNSKDIQGRVTLDDSCTDVDLHFTDEAGDDYTVSLIPEGETSVGPGQVDFDINPADYGIPPGDYSVSVVTNTGEEEVPIEVTGKVEDVRIPLDGSTPVLNVDGVGEVPFTMITQFGVPDSTDDTTPPDTDDGSDNADSNTVL
;
A
#
# COMPACT_ATOMS: atom_id res chain seq x y z
N MET A 1 34.33 -11.81 -29.03
CA MET A 1 33.62 -13.02 -29.52
C MET A 1 33.17 -13.82 -28.31
N ASN A 2 31.93 -14.34 -28.19
CA ASN A 2 30.70 -14.01 -28.90
C ASN A 2 29.50 -14.50 -28.05
N THR A 3 29.26 -13.89 -26.89
CA THR A 3 28.17 -14.26 -25.97
C THR A 3 26.81 -13.67 -26.38
N LEU A 4 26.80 -12.59 -27.16
CA LEU A 4 25.59 -11.94 -27.68
C LEU A 4 24.80 -12.81 -28.68
N ALA A 5 25.45 -13.80 -29.32
CA ALA A 5 24.82 -14.63 -30.33
C ALA A 5 23.92 -15.75 -29.79
N LEU A 6 23.93 -16.04 -28.48
CA LEU A 6 23.06 -17.08 -27.90
C LEU A 6 21.69 -16.55 -27.45
N TYR A 7 21.57 -15.26 -27.13
CA TYR A 7 20.29 -14.66 -26.71
C TYR A 7 19.35 -14.38 -27.88
N ALA A 8 19.89 -14.16 -29.08
CA ALA A 8 19.10 -13.91 -30.29
C ALA A 8 18.31 -15.14 -30.80
N GLN A 9 18.60 -16.35 -30.31
CA GLN A 9 17.92 -17.57 -30.77
C GLN A 9 16.67 -17.95 -29.95
N SER A 10 16.49 -17.42 -28.74
CA SER A 10 15.30 -17.70 -27.91
C SER A 10 14.07 -16.89 -28.36
N GLN A 11 14.25 -15.67 -28.86
CA GLN A 11 13.13 -14.82 -29.31
C GLN A 11 12.54 -15.24 -30.67
N ALA A 12 13.24 -16.07 -31.46
CA ALA A 12 12.81 -16.49 -32.79
C ALA A 12 11.73 -17.61 -32.80
N LEU A 13 11.25 -18.05 -31.62
CA LEU A 13 10.30 -19.17 -31.47
C LEU A 13 8.92 -18.76 -30.91
N ALA A 14 8.71 -17.49 -30.56
CA ALA A 14 7.44 -17.00 -30.01
C ALA A 14 6.50 -16.36 -31.06
N SER A 15 6.99 -16.05 -32.27
CA SER A 15 6.27 -15.25 -33.27
C SER A 15 5.50 -16.06 -34.32
N SER A 16 5.09 -17.30 -34.02
CA SER A 16 4.40 -18.19 -34.96
C SER A 16 3.29 -19.03 -34.31
N GLN A 17 2.17 -18.39 -33.94
CA GLN A 17 0.85 -18.99 -34.11
C GLN A 17 -0.13 -17.96 -34.67
N GLU A 18 -0.95 -18.40 -35.65
CA GLU A 18 -1.65 -17.51 -36.56
C GLU A 18 -3.02 -17.03 -36.07
N LYS A 19 -3.26 -15.75 -36.38
CA LYS A 19 -4.55 -15.10 -36.55
C LYS A 19 -5.60 -16.01 -37.22
N THR A 20 -6.62 -16.43 -36.46
CA THR A 20 -7.87 -16.96 -37.02
C THR A 20 -8.94 -15.88 -37.01
N THR A 21 -9.39 -15.46 -38.18
CA THR A 21 -10.46 -14.46 -38.36
C THR A 21 -11.84 -15.08 -38.14
N VAL A 22 -12.61 -14.54 -37.20
CA VAL A 22 -14.05 -14.88 -37.08
C VAL A 22 -14.82 -14.20 -38.20
N ALA A 23 -15.51 -15.00 -39.02
CA ALA A 23 -16.35 -14.48 -40.10
C ALA A 23 -17.76 -14.18 -39.60
N GLU A 24 -18.32 -13.04 -40.04
CA GLU A 24 -19.73 -12.73 -39.88
C GLU A 24 -20.59 -13.69 -40.73
N ASN A 25 -21.74 -14.11 -40.20
CA ASN A 25 -22.83 -14.60 -41.05
C ASN A 25 -24.20 -14.20 -40.48
N THR A 26 -24.78 -13.18 -41.10
CA THR A 26 -26.16 -12.72 -40.90
C THR A 26 -27.16 -13.73 -41.48
N GLY A 27 -28.24 -14.07 -40.75
CA GLY A 27 -29.40 -14.71 -41.40
C GLY A 27 -30.45 -15.41 -40.53
N SER A 28 -31.65 -14.84 -40.51
CA SER A 28 -32.97 -15.52 -40.34
C SER A 28 -33.33 -16.28 -39.05
N ALA A 29 -34.14 -15.57 -38.24
CA ALA A 29 -35.53 -15.92 -37.88
C ALA A 29 -35.89 -17.36 -37.45
N THR A 30 -36.44 -17.49 -36.23
CA THR A 30 -37.92 -17.56 -36.00
C THR A 30 -38.20 -17.78 -34.50
N ALA A 31 -39.08 -16.97 -33.92
CA ALA A 31 -39.64 -17.24 -32.60
C ALA A 31 -40.91 -18.11 -32.74
N GLN A 32 -41.00 -19.21 -31.99
CA GLN A 32 -42.28 -19.91 -31.84
C GLN A 32 -42.44 -20.52 -30.44
N SER A 33 -43.48 -20.06 -29.75
CA SER A 33 -44.00 -20.68 -28.54
C SER A 33 -44.72 -21.99 -28.88
N ASN A 34 -44.63 -22.99 -28.00
CA ASN A 34 -45.80 -23.79 -27.64
C ASN A 34 -45.58 -24.53 -26.31
N ASN A 35 -46.64 -24.57 -25.51
CA ASN A 35 -46.75 -25.31 -24.24
C ASN A 35 -47.67 -26.55 -24.46
N LEU A 36 -47.95 -27.30 -23.37
CA LEU A 36 -48.93 -28.41 -23.18
C LEU A 36 -48.42 -29.86 -23.22
N GLY A 37 -48.79 -30.63 -22.16
CA GLY A 37 -48.91 -32.10 -22.13
C GLY A 37 -47.76 -32.85 -21.44
N ASP A 38 -47.69 -32.97 -20.11
CA ASP A 38 -48.45 -33.86 -19.20
C ASP A 38 -48.01 -35.34 -19.19
N SER A 39 -47.42 -35.80 -18.06
CA SER A 39 -47.79 -37.04 -17.32
C SER A 39 -46.73 -37.45 -16.28
N SER A 40 -47.12 -37.52 -14.98
CA SER A 40 -46.47 -38.27 -13.86
C SER A 40 -44.97 -38.00 -13.54
N SER A 41 -44.47 -37.94 -12.30
CA SER A 41 -44.97 -38.02 -10.91
C SER A 41 -43.75 -37.77 -9.98
N SER A 42 -43.80 -37.27 -8.73
CA SER A 42 -44.91 -36.99 -7.79
C SER A 42 -44.54 -35.88 -6.77
N SER A 43 -45.40 -35.70 -5.76
CA SER A 43 -45.21 -35.04 -4.45
C SER A 43 -43.82 -35.23 -3.80
N THR A 44 -43.29 -34.26 -3.03
CA THR A 44 -43.95 -33.61 -1.86
C THR A 44 -43.73 -32.10 -1.68
N SER A 45 -44.80 -31.42 -1.22
CA SER A 45 -44.85 -30.10 -0.59
C SER A 45 -44.01 -30.04 0.72
N SER A 46 -43.73 -28.91 1.39
CA SER A 46 -44.58 -27.71 1.55
C SER A 46 -43.87 -26.44 2.07
N THR A 47 -44.64 -25.34 2.09
CA THR A 47 -44.57 -24.16 3.00
C THR A 47 -43.36 -23.23 2.91
N THR A 48 -43.55 -22.18 2.10
CA THR A 48 -42.97 -20.84 2.31
C THR A 48 -43.80 -20.10 3.37
N ASP A 49 -43.17 -19.50 4.38
CA ASP A 49 -43.68 -18.26 5.00
C ASP A 49 -42.68 -17.59 5.97
N THR A 50 -42.86 -16.27 6.15
CA THR A 50 -42.36 -15.43 7.26
C THR A 50 -40.91 -14.87 7.27
N SER A 51 -40.84 -13.59 6.89
CA SER A 51 -40.05 -12.49 7.47
C SER A 51 -38.51 -12.49 7.41
N GLY A 52 -37.98 -11.40 6.85
CA GLY A 52 -36.57 -11.06 6.95
C GLY A 52 -36.21 -10.31 8.24
N THR A 53 -35.00 -10.57 8.70
CA THR A 53 -34.12 -9.65 9.43
C THR A 53 -32.71 -10.09 9.07
N SER A 54 -31.89 -9.20 8.47
CA SER A 54 -30.47 -9.49 8.27
C SER A 54 -29.77 -9.50 9.62
N GLY A 55 -29.64 -10.70 10.21
CA GLY A 55 -28.72 -10.92 11.31
C GLY A 55 -27.29 -10.85 10.78
N THR A 56 -26.49 -9.95 11.34
CA THR A 56 -25.02 -10.02 11.28
C THR A 56 -24.57 -11.45 11.54
N PRO A 57 -23.61 -12.02 10.78
CA PRO A 57 -23.02 -13.30 11.14
C PRO A 57 -22.24 -13.11 12.42
N THR A 58 -22.87 -13.38 13.56
CA THR A 58 -22.17 -13.53 14.82
C THR A 58 -21.23 -14.71 14.63
N THR A 59 -19.92 -14.45 14.55
CA THR A 59 -18.89 -15.49 14.65
C THR A 59 -19.09 -16.17 15.98
N THR A 60 -19.86 -17.26 15.95
CA THR A 60 -20.01 -18.14 17.09
C THR A 60 -18.67 -18.82 17.17
N THR A 61 -17.80 -18.35 18.05
CA THR A 61 -16.71 -19.16 18.57
C THR A 61 -17.37 -20.34 19.26
N SER A 62 -17.72 -21.36 18.48
CA SER A 62 -17.82 -22.70 19.01
C SER A 62 -16.54 -22.92 19.79
N THR A 63 -16.67 -23.16 21.08
CA THR A 63 -15.63 -23.86 21.81
C THR A 63 -15.66 -25.29 21.30
N GLU A 64 -15.13 -25.48 20.09
CA GLU A 64 -14.76 -26.79 19.55
C GLU A 64 -13.75 -27.34 20.54
N THR A 65 -14.26 -28.16 21.46
CA THR A 65 -13.46 -28.89 22.44
C THR A 65 -12.45 -29.65 21.62
N SER A 66 -11.15 -29.33 21.76
CA SER A 66 -10.15 -29.75 20.79
C SER A 66 -10.26 -31.25 20.52
N ALA A 67 -9.99 -31.69 19.30
CA ALA A 67 -9.92 -33.13 19.01
C ALA A 67 -8.98 -33.85 20.00
N VAL A 68 -7.97 -33.12 20.51
CA VAL A 68 -7.07 -33.53 21.59
C VAL A 68 -7.79 -33.66 22.95
N ASP A 69 -8.63 -32.70 23.36
CA ASP A 69 -9.37 -32.73 24.64
C ASP A 69 -10.43 -33.84 24.67
N THR A 70 -11.15 -34.01 23.55
CA THR A 70 -12.13 -35.08 23.39
C THR A 70 -11.45 -36.45 23.41
N PHE A 71 -10.27 -36.58 22.79
CA PHE A 71 -9.47 -37.79 22.88
C PHE A 71 -8.91 -38.04 24.28
N LEU A 72 -8.35 -37.03 24.95
CA LEU A 72 -7.82 -37.18 26.32
C LEU A 72 -8.90 -37.66 27.29
N THR A 73 -10.14 -37.22 27.10
CA THR A 73 -11.30 -37.69 27.87
C THR A 73 -11.58 -39.19 27.62
N LEU A 74 -11.52 -39.65 26.37
CA LEU A 74 -11.69 -41.07 26.02
C LEU A 74 -10.51 -41.93 26.47
N PHE A 75 -9.28 -41.42 26.39
CA PHE A 75 -8.05 -42.08 26.83
C PHE A 75 -8.03 -42.33 28.35
N VAL A 76 -8.48 -41.36 29.14
CA VAL A 76 -8.65 -41.53 30.60
C VAL A 76 -9.72 -42.61 30.87
N ALA A 77 -10.85 -42.60 30.15
CA ALA A 77 -11.89 -43.60 30.31
C ALA A 77 -11.47 -45.02 29.91
N GLU A 78 -10.58 -45.18 28.92
CA GLU A 78 -9.99 -46.50 28.60
C GLU A 78 -8.99 -46.96 29.67
N ILE A 79 -8.10 -46.09 30.17
CA ILE A 79 -7.18 -46.44 31.26
C ILE A 79 -7.92 -46.89 32.53
N GLU A 80 -9.04 -46.24 32.88
CA GLU A 80 -9.86 -46.63 34.04
C GLU A 80 -10.54 -48.01 33.89
N ASN A 81 -10.61 -48.56 32.68
CA ASN A 81 -11.45 -49.72 32.37
C ASN A 81 -10.72 -50.87 31.64
N GLN A 82 -9.38 -50.85 31.62
CA GLN A 82 -8.52 -51.92 31.07
C GLN A 82 -8.35 -53.10 32.05
N ASP A 83 -8.32 -54.33 31.51
CA ASP A 83 -8.00 -55.54 32.28
C ASP A 83 -6.48 -55.67 32.44
N PRO A 84 -5.93 -55.86 33.66
CA PRO A 84 -4.49 -55.92 33.90
C PRO A 84 -3.78 -57.15 33.30
N THR A 85 -4.50 -58.07 32.64
CA THR A 85 -3.94 -59.31 32.09
C THR A 85 -3.58 -59.29 30.60
N ASP A 86 -3.99 -58.27 29.84
CA ASP A 86 -3.66 -58.17 28.40
C ASP A 86 -3.41 -56.71 27.96
N PRO A 87 -2.18 -56.17 28.17
CA PRO A 87 -1.86 -54.78 27.84
C PRO A 87 -1.73 -54.60 26.32
N THR A 88 -2.82 -54.22 25.65
CA THR A 88 -2.77 -53.66 24.30
C THR A 88 -1.99 -52.34 24.34
N ASP A 89 -0.85 -52.28 23.65
CA ASP A 89 0.08 -51.15 23.71
C ASP A 89 -0.56 -49.85 23.17
N PRO A 90 -0.90 -48.87 24.02
CA PRO A 90 -1.56 -47.64 23.58
C PRO A 90 -0.57 -46.63 22.99
N THR A 91 0.74 -46.90 23.04
CA THR A 91 1.80 -45.94 22.68
C THR A 91 1.71 -45.51 21.22
N ALA A 92 1.37 -46.42 20.30
CA ALA A 92 1.22 -46.09 18.88
C ALA A 92 0.09 -45.09 18.58
N TYR A 93 -1.00 -45.11 19.38
CA TYR A 93 -2.08 -44.12 19.27
C TYR A 93 -1.70 -42.79 19.91
N ILE A 94 -0.91 -42.80 20.99
CA ILE A 94 -0.35 -41.59 21.60
C ILE A 94 0.62 -40.89 20.64
N ASP A 95 1.45 -41.64 19.90
CA ASP A 95 2.35 -41.09 18.88
C ASP A 95 1.56 -40.43 17.73
N GLN A 96 0.50 -41.10 17.25
CA GLN A 96 -0.37 -40.52 16.21
C GLN A 96 -1.11 -39.27 16.73
N LEU A 97 -1.63 -39.28 17.95
CA LEU A 97 -2.27 -38.10 18.54
C LEU A 97 -1.26 -36.96 18.75
N SER A 98 -0.05 -37.26 19.23
CA SER A 98 1.01 -36.25 19.40
C SER A 98 1.33 -35.57 18.08
N SER A 99 1.35 -36.32 16.97
CA SER A 99 1.50 -35.74 15.63
C SER A 99 0.32 -34.85 15.23
N MET A 100 -0.93 -35.26 15.52
CA MET A 100 -2.11 -34.44 15.24
C MET A 100 -2.21 -33.20 16.12
N ALA A 101 -1.81 -33.28 17.39
CA ALA A 101 -1.75 -32.14 18.31
C ALA A 101 -0.68 -31.13 17.87
N GLN A 102 0.46 -31.59 17.35
CA GLN A 102 1.48 -30.72 16.76
C GLN A 102 0.97 -30.01 15.49
N VAL A 103 0.21 -30.70 14.64
CA VAL A 103 -0.45 -30.07 13.47
C VAL A 103 -1.51 -29.06 13.92
N ALA A 104 -2.40 -29.41 14.85
CA ALA A 104 -3.42 -28.49 15.36
C ALA A 104 -2.82 -27.24 16.03
N MET A 105 -1.72 -27.39 16.79
CA MET A 105 -0.98 -26.24 17.35
C MET A 105 -0.33 -25.37 16.25
N MET A 106 0.12 -25.98 15.14
CA MET A 106 0.66 -25.24 14.00
C MET A 106 -0.44 -24.50 13.21
N GLU A 107 -1.62 -25.11 13.07
CA GLU A 107 -2.81 -24.48 12.49
C GLU A 107 -3.29 -23.30 13.35
N GLU A 108 -3.42 -23.47 14.67
CA GLU A 108 -3.76 -22.39 15.61
C GLU A 108 -2.73 -21.24 15.55
N MET A 109 -1.44 -21.57 15.53
CA MET A 109 -0.38 -20.56 15.38
C MET A 109 -0.47 -19.83 14.03
N SER A 110 -0.88 -20.51 12.95
CA SER A 110 -1.11 -19.90 11.63
C SER A 110 -2.33 -18.96 11.65
N VAL A 111 -3.44 -19.37 12.27
CA VAL A 111 -4.64 -18.54 12.47
C VAL A 111 -4.32 -17.30 13.31
N GLN A 112 -3.56 -17.47 14.39
CA GLN A 112 -3.15 -16.35 15.25
C GLN A 112 -2.15 -15.41 14.54
N ALA A 113 -1.22 -15.94 13.73
CA ALA A 113 -0.33 -15.13 12.90
C ALA A 113 -1.11 -14.32 11.84
N ASN A 114 -2.11 -14.93 11.18
CA ASN A 114 -2.99 -14.24 10.24
C ASN A 114 -3.82 -13.15 10.94
N THR A 115 -4.38 -13.45 12.11
CA THR A 115 -5.13 -12.49 12.92
C THR A 115 -4.26 -11.29 13.33
N ASN A 116 -3.01 -11.53 13.72
CA ASN A 116 -2.04 -10.46 14.02
C ASN A 116 -1.68 -9.64 12.78
N ALA A 117 -1.54 -10.25 11.60
CA ALA A 117 -1.30 -9.54 10.35
C ALA A 117 -2.48 -8.62 9.97
N VAL A 118 -3.72 -9.10 10.13
CA VAL A 118 -4.93 -8.28 9.95
C VAL A 118 -5.00 -7.14 10.95
N LEU A 119 -4.66 -7.37 12.23
CA LEU A 119 -4.60 -6.31 13.24
C LEU A 119 -3.53 -5.26 12.89
N MET A 120 -2.35 -5.68 12.46
CA MET A 120 -1.26 -4.79 12.02
C MET A 120 -1.68 -3.93 10.83
N SER A 121 -2.35 -4.54 9.84
CA SER A 121 -2.92 -3.83 8.68
C SER A 121 -3.99 -2.81 9.10
N ASN A 122 -4.89 -3.15 10.03
CA ASN A 122 -5.87 -2.20 10.56
C ASN A 122 -5.24 -1.03 11.32
N ILE A 123 -4.10 -1.24 12.01
CA ILE A 123 -3.35 -0.14 12.66
C ILE A 123 -2.72 0.77 11.59
N GLN A 124 -2.16 0.21 10.52
CA GLN A 124 -1.65 0.99 9.39
C GLN A 124 -2.77 1.80 8.71
N VAL A 125 -3.93 1.18 8.45
CA VAL A 125 -5.15 1.85 7.94
C VAL A 125 -5.49 3.08 8.79
N MET A 126 -5.50 2.93 10.12
CA MET A 126 -5.80 4.05 11.02
C MET A 126 -4.70 5.13 10.98
N ALA A 127 -3.43 4.75 10.92
CA ALA A 127 -2.33 5.72 10.80
C ALA A 127 -2.43 6.53 9.50
N LEU A 128 -2.61 5.87 8.36
CA LEU A 128 -2.80 6.53 7.05
C LEU A 128 -4.07 7.39 7.03
N GLY A 129 -5.15 6.94 7.67
CA GLY A 129 -6.39 7.70 7.79
C GLY A 129 -6.28 8.99 8.62
N ASN A 130 -5.24 9.14 9.46
CA ASN A 130 -4.94 10.42 10.12
C ASN A 130 -4.11 11.37 9.23
N MET A 131 -3.40 10.85 8.22
CA MET A 131 -2.60 11.67 7.30
C MET A 131 -3.46 12.44 6.28
N VAL A 132 -4.74 12.07 6.11
CA VAL A 132 -5.65 12.78 5.20
C VAL A 132 -5.84 14.22 5.66
N GLY A 133 -5.37 15.16 4.86
CA GLY A 133 -5.35 16.59 5.14
C GLY A 133 -4.03 17.13 5.67
N ASP A 134 -3.07 16.27 6.03
CA ASP A 134 -1.71 16.66 6.41
C ASP A 134 -0.82 16.80 5.16
N ASP A 135 0.16 17.69 5.24
CA ASP A 135 1.25 17.81 4.26
C ASP A 135 2.27 16.69 4.48
N ILE A 136 2.70 16.04 3.41
CA ILE A 136 3.73 14.99 3.44
C ILE A 136 4.74 15.19 2.31
N MET A 137 5.93 14.62 2.48
CA MET A 137 6.94 14.55 1.43
C MET A 137 7.01 13.13 0.87
N VAL A 138 6.94 13.02 -0.46
CA VAL A 138 6.87 11.76 -1.19
C VAL A 138 7.92 11.71 -2.30
N GLN A 139 8.61 10.57 -2.42
CA GLN A 139 9.52 10.32 -3.53
C GLN A 139 8.71 10.05 -4.80
N THR A 140 8.95 10.82 -5.85
CA THR A 140 8.21 10.72 -7.13
C THR A 140 9.08 11.08 -8.33
N THR A 141 8.74 10.51 -9.49
CA THR A 141 9.25 10.94 -10.81
C THR A 141 8.14 11.50 -11.69
N SER A 142 6.97 11.77 -11.12
CA SER A 142 5.80 12.33 -11.80
C SER A 142 5.13 13.38 -10.93
N LEU A 143 4.68 14.46 -11.56
CA LEU A 143 4.07 15.62 -10.92
C LEU A 143 2.89 16.09 -11.77
N ASP A 144 1.76 16.37 -11.14
CA ASP A 144 0.60 17.01 -11.77
C ASP A 144 0.56 18.48 -11.37
N ILE A 145 0.52 19.39 -12.34
CA ILE A 145 0.43 20.83 -12.10
C ILE A 145 -0.99 21.27 -12.42
N GLU A 146 -1.92 21.19 -11.45
CA GLU A 146 -3.31 21.66 -11.64
C GLU A 146 -3.39 23.19 -11.87
N ASP A 147 -2.60 23.95 -11.09
CA ASP A 147 -2.59 25.41 -11.07
C ASP A 147 -1.14 25.88 -11.02
N ASN A 148 -0.70 26.58 -12.07
CA ASN A 148 0.68 27.04 -12.19
C ASN A 148 1.03 28.21 -11.26
N SER A 149 0.07 28.69 -10.45
CA SER A 149 0.30 29.71 -9.42
C SER A 149 0.60 29.15 -8.02
N LYS A 150 0.46 27.83 -7.81
CA LYS A 150 0.93 27.16 -6.58
C LYS A 150 2.45 26.99 -6.63
N ASP A 151 3.14 27.30 -5.54
CA ASP A 151 4.56 27.01 -5.37
C ASP A 151 4.77 25.50 -5.12
N ILE A 152 5.77 24.91 -5.78
CA ILE A 152 6.15 23.49 -5.65
C ILE A 152 7.39 23.42 -4.75
N GLN A 153 7.20 22.87 -3.54
CA GLN A 153 8.27 22.63 -2.59
C GLN A 153 8.75 21.18 -2.67
N GLY A 154 10.07 20.98 -2.63
CA GLY A 154 10.64 19.65 -2.67
C GLY A 154 12.09 19.61 -2.20
N ARG A 155 12.69 18.45 -2.35
CA ARG A 155 14.04 18.11 -1.93
C ARG A 155 14.69 17.17 -2.92
N VAL A 156 15.97 17.37 -3.16
CA VAL A 156 16.82 16.44 -3.91
C VAL A 156 17.94 15.97 -2.99
N THR A 157 18.27 14.68 -3.03
CA THR A 157 19.43 14.13 -2.30
C THR A 157 20.56 13.85 -3.29
N LEU A 158 21.66 14.58 -3.17
CA LEU A 158 22.85 14.48 -4.02
C LEU A 158 23.96 13.67 -3.33
N ASP A 159 24.59 12.74 -4.04
CA ASP A 159 25.67 11.91 -3.49
C ASP A 159 27.03 12.66 -3.47
N ASP A 160 27.32 13.43 -4.53
CA ASP A 160 28.54 14.22 -4.70
C ASP A 160 28.26 15.73 -4.83
N SER A 161 29.29 16.57 -4.63
CA SER A 161 29.16 18.03 -4.85
C SER A 161 29.01 18.36 -6.34
N CYS A 162 27.93 19.04 -6.71
CA CYS A 162 27.59 19.37 -8.09
C CYS A 162 27.76 20.88 -8.37
N THR A 163 28.23 21.24 -9.56
CA THR A 163 28.33 22.62 -10.07
C THR A 163 27.16 23.01 -10.97
N ASP A 164 26.44 22.03 -11.50
CA ASP A 164 25.24 22.21 -12.31
C ASP A 164 24.25 21.13 -11.85
N VAL A 165 23.05 21.55 -11.42
CA VAL A 165 21.96 20.68 -10.96
C VAL A 165 20.67 21.24 -11.53
N ASP A 166 20.15 20.56 -12.55
CA ASP A 166 19.02 21.02 -13.32
C ASP A 166 17.86 20.02 -13.19
N LEU A 167 16.70 20.53 -12.77
CA LEU A 167 15.43 19.82 -12.66
C LEU A 167 14.69 19.94 -13.99
N HIS A 168 14.49 18.81 -14.65
CA HIS A 168 13.79 18.69 -15.93
C HIS A 168 12.36 18.23 -15.72
N PHE A 169 11.40 18.99 -16.24
CA PHE A 169 9.97 18.67 -16.32
C PHE A 169 9.63 18.35 -17.78
N THR A 170 9.37 17.08 -18.09
CA THR A 170 9.05 16.62 -19.44
C THR A 170 7.57 16.26 -19.57
N ASP A 171 6.86 16.91 -20.49
CA ASP A 171 5.44 16.69 -20.82
C ASP A 171 5.22 15.37 -21.62
N GLU A 172 4.00 14.82 -21.68
CA GLU A 172 3.61 13.78 -22.66
C GLU A 172 3.86 14.25 -24.10
N ALA A 173 3.77 15.55 -24.37
CA ALA A 173 4.14 16.16 -25.65
C ALA A 173 5.63 16.01 -26.02
N GLY A 174 6.50 15.73 -25.04
CA GLY A 174 7.96 15.71 -25.19
C GLY A 174 8.62 17.09 -25.19
N ASP A 175 7.88 18.13 -24.80
CA ASP A 175 8.44 19.43 -24.44
C ASP A 175 9.07 19.34 -23.05
N ASP A 176 10.26 19.93 -22.90
CA ASP A 176 11.10 19.84 -21.69
C ASP A 176 11.38 21.23 -21.12
N TYR A 177 11.10 21.41 -19.84
CA TYR A 177 11.29 22.66 -19.09
C TYR A 177 12.35 22.45 -18.02
N THR A 178 13.40 23.27 -18.02
CA THR A 178 14.53 23.12 -17.12
C THR A 178 14.53 24.22 -16.04
N VAL A 179 14.65 23.82 -14.78
CA VAL A 179 14.77 24.71 -13.61
C VAL A 179 16.07 24.39 -12.88
N SER A 180 16.94 25.37 -12.69
CA SER A 180 18.20 25.14 -11.98
C SER A 180 17.98 25.18 -10.47
N LEU A 181 18.50 24.19 -9.75
CA LEU A 181 18.35 24.05 -8.28
C LEU A 181 19.49 24.70 -7.49
N ILE A 182 20.36 25.47 -8.15
CA ILE A 182 21.47 26.18 -7.50
C ILE A 182 20.94 27.49 -6.90
N PRO A 183 21.09 27.73 -5.58
CA PRO A 183 20.63 28.96 -4.95
C PRO A 183 21.23 30.22 -5.59
N GLU A 184 20.43 31.29 -5.70
CA GLU A 184 20.88 32.54 -6.35
C GLU A 184 22.15 33.11 -5.71
N GLY A 185 23.26 33.11 -6.46
CA GLY A 185 24.56 33.61 -6.03
C GLY A 185 25.56 32.54 -5.60
N GLU A 186 25.14 31.28 -5.50
CA GLU A 186 26.05 30.14 -5.38
C GLU A 186 26.48 29.61 -6.76
N THR A 187 27.54 28.80 -6.80
CA THR A 187 28.10 28.20 -8.03
C THR A 187 28.26 26.68 -7.94
N SER A 188 27.82 26.09 -6.83
CA SER A 188 27.93 24.67 -6.55
C SER A 188 27.19 24.33 -5.27
N VAL A 189 26.44 23.23 -5.28
CA VAL A 189 25.84 22.64 -4.08
C VAL A 189 26.73 21.53 -3.53
N GLY A 190 26.72 21.36 -2.20
CA GLY A 190 27.42 20.26 -1.54
C GLY A 190 26.66 18.92 -1.66
N PRO A 191 27.31 17.78 -1.34
CA PRO A 191 26.61 16.52 -1.19
C PRO A 191 25.63 16.59 0.00
N GLY A 192 24.48 15.94 -0.11
CA GLY A 192 23.42 15.95 0.89
C GLY A 192 22.07 16.41 0.32
N GLN A 193 21.19 16.85 1.21
CA GLN A 193 19.84 17.30 0.86
C GLN A 193 19.86 18.77 0.43
N VAL A 194 19.29 19.05 -0.74
CA VAL A 194 19.04 20.39 -1.28
C VAL A 194 17.53 20.57 -1.35
N ASP A 195 17.00 21.42 -0.47
CA ASP A 195 15.60 21.83 -0.50
C ASP A 195 15.40 22.90 -1.60
N PHE A 196 14.28 22.83 -2.32
CA PHE A 196 13.92 23.77 -3.37
C PHE A 196 12.47 24.23 -3.25
N ASP A 197 12.22 25.46 -3.71
CA ASP A 197 10.89 26.08 -3.79
C ASP A 197 10.78 26.76 -5.15
N ILE A 198 9.84 26.31 -5.99
CA ILE A 198 9.75 26.66 -7.42
C ILE A 198 8.31 27.05 -7.76
N ASN A 199 8.11 28.26 -8.27
CA ASN A 199 6.85 28.65 -8.89
C ASN A 199 6.84 28.30 -10.40
N PRO A 200 6.00 27.36 -10.87
CA PRO A 200 6.00 26.94 -12.27
C PRO A 200 5.59 28.05 -13.26
N ALA A 201 4.84 29.08 -12.83
CA ALA A 201 4.53 30.23 -13.69
C ALA A 201 5.75 31.08 -14.04
N ASP A 202 6.75 31.20 -13.17
CA ASP A 202 7.97 31.97 -13.44
C ASP A 202 8.84 31.32 -14.53
N TYR A 203 8.82 29.99 -14.60
CA TYR A 203 9.48 29.18 -15.63
C TYR A 203 8.62 28.96 -16.88
N GLY A 204 7.38 29.46 -16.87
CA GLY A 204 6.45 29.35 -18.00
C GLY A 204 5.91 27.94 -18.23
N ILE A 205 5.95 27.08 -17.21
CA ILE A 205 5.42 25.71 -17.25
C ILE A 205 3.88 25.82 -17.20
N PRO A 206 3.15 25.29 -18.20
CA PRO A 206 1.69 25.28 -18.19
C PRO A 206 1.14 24.19 -17.26
N PRO A 207 -0.15 24.25 -16.88
CA PRO A 207 -0.81 23.17 -16.15
C PRO A 207 -0.88 21.86 -16.94
N GLY A 208 -0.58 20.73 -16.30
CA GLY A 208 -0.57 19.38 -16.89
C GLY A 208 0.28 18.36 -16.12
N ASP A 209 0.29 17.11 -16.60
CA ASP A 209 1.11 16.01 -16.08
C ASP A 209 2.56 16.09 -16.61
N TYR A 210 3.54 16.05 -15.72
CA TYR A 210 4.98 16.09 -16.03
C TYR A 210 5.74 14.91 -15.44
N SER A 211 6.66 14.34 -16.22
CA SER A 211 7.73 13.49 -15.70
C SER A 211 8.86 14.37 -15.20
N VAL A 212 9.29 14.18 -13.96
CA VAL A 212 10.34 14.99 -13.33
C VAL A 212 11.63 14.17 -13.20
N SER A 213 12.77 14.74 -13.57
CA SER A 213 14.09 14.13 -13.40
C SER A 213 15.15 15.20 -13.08
N VAL A 214 16.17 14.85 -12.30
CA VAL A 214 17.32 15.74 -12.03
C VAL A 214 18.50 15.26 -12.85
N VAL A 215 19.18 16.20 -13.51
CA VAL A 215 20.42 15.99 -14.24
C VAL A 215 21.53 16.78 -13.56
N THR A 216 22.61 16.10 -13.17
CA THR A 216 23.78 16.71 -12.53
C THR A 216 25.01 16.65 -13.43
N ASN A 217 25.96 17.56 -13.22
CA ASN A 217 27.25 17.52 -13.92
C ASN A 217 28.16 16.35 -13.47
N THR A 218 27.85 15.67 -12.37
CA THR A 218 28.58 14.47 -11.89
C THR A 218 28.25 13.24 -12.72
N GLY A 219 27.13 13.24 -13.44
CA GLY A 219 26.63 12.09 -14.18
C GLY A 219 25.96 11.04 -13.30
N GLU A 220 25.39 11.47 -12.16
CA GLU A 220 24.48 10.66 -11.37
C GLU A 220 23.21 10.36 -12.19
N GLU A 221 22.83 9.09 -12.28
CA GLU A 221 21.59 8.64 -12.91
C GLU A 221 20.55 8.37 -11.80
N GLU A 222 19.27 8.67 -12.05
CA GLU A 222 18.16 8.40 -11.13
C GLU A 222 18.29 9.06 -9.73
N VAL A 223 18.79 10.30 -9.68
CA VAL A 223 18.87 11.12 -8.45
C VAL A 223 17.47 11.20 -7.78
N PRO A 224 17.32 10.83 -6.50
CA PRO A 224 16.02 10.83 -5.83
C PRO A 224 15.44 12.24 -5.68
N ILE A 225 14.19 12.41 -6.13
CA ILE A 225 13.41 13.64 -6.00
C ILE A 225 12.26 13.36 -5.02
N GLU A 226 12.13 14.22 -4.04
CA GLU A 226 11.10 14.20 -3.01
C GLU A 226 10.27 15.49 -3.17
N VAL A 227 8.95 15.38 -3.26
CA VAL A 227 8.06 16.53 -3.43
C VAL A 227 7.07 16.59 -2.28
N THR A 228 6.78 17.80 -1.81
CA THR A 228 5.78 18.05 -0.77
C THR A 228 4.41 18.19 -1.40
N GLY A 229 3.42 17.49 -0.84
CA GLY A 229 2.02 17.63 -1.23
C GLY A 229 1.09 17.21 -0.10
N LYS A 230 -0.13 17.74 -0.14
CA LYS A 230 -1.16 17.46 0.86
C LYS A 230 -1.92 16.18 0.51
N VAL A 231 -2.13 15.29 1.48
CA VAL A 231 -2.94 14.07 1.23
C VAL A 231 -4.42 14.46 1.11
N GLU A 232 -5.04 14.13 -0.02
CA GLU A 232 -6.48 14.36 -0.26
C GLU A 232 -7.32 13.12 0.09
N ASP A 233 -6.87 11.93 -0.28
CA ASP A 233 -7.49 10.67 0.14
C ASP A 233 -6.50 9.52 0.28
N VAL A 234 -6.89 8.49 1.04
CA VAL A 234 -6.17 7.22 1.12
C VAL A 234 -7.10 6.11 0.68
N ARG A 235 -6.64 5.35 -0.31
CA ARG A 235 -7.35 4.18 -0.82
C ARG A 235 -6.65 2.90 -0.39
N ILE A 236 -7.45 1.98 0.15
CA ILE A 236 -6.97 0.74 0.74
C ILE A 236 -7.65 -0.42 -0.02
N PRO A 237 -6.92 -1.08 -0.93
CA PRO A 237 -7.45 -2.19 -1.71
C PRO A 237 -7.90 -3.37 -0.84
N LEU A 238 -9.12 -3.87 -1.08
CA LEU A 238 -9.69 -5.03 -0.38
C LEU A 238 -9.05 -6.37 -0.80
N ASP A 239 -8.17 -6.35 -1.82
CA ASP A 239 -7.43 -7.52 -2.30
C ASP A 239 -6.11 -7.76 -1.55
N GLY A 240 -5.73 -6.85 -0.63
CA GLY A 240 -4.49 -6.92 0.13
C GLY A 240 -3.28 -6.28 -0.55
N SER A 241 -3.48 -5.56 -1.67
CA SER A 241 -2.44 -4.72 -2.28
C SER A 241 -2.02 -3.57 -1.37
N THR A 242 -0.86 -2.97 -1.64
CA THR A 242 -0.35 -1.82 -0.88
C THR A 242 -1.34 -0.65 -0.89
N PRO A 243 -1.63 -0.04 0.28
CA PRO A 243 -2.34 1.24 0.33
C PRO A 243 -1.69 2.29 -0.54
N VAL A 244 -2.53 3.08 -1.22
CA VAL A 244 -2.13 4.20 -2.06
C VAL A 244 -2.75 5.48 -1.50
N LEU A 245 -1.99 6.56 -1.54
CA LEU A 245 -2.42 7.89 -1.14
C LEU A 245 -2.57 8.71 -2.41
N ASN A 246 -3.59 9.55 -2.45
CA ASN A 246 -3.76 10.58 -3.45
C ASN A 246 -3.24 11.89 -2.84
N VAL A 247 -2.23 12.48 -3.46
CA VAL A 247 -1.46 13.62 -2.93
C VAL A 247 -1.58 14.79 -3.91
N ASP A 248 -2.02 15.95 -3.43
CA ASP A 248 -2.10 17.18 -4.23
C ASP A 248 -0.77 17.46 -4.93
N GLY A 249 -0.81 17.69 -6.24
CA GLY A 249 0.36 17.92 -7.09
C GLY A 249 1.19 16.69 -7.47
N VAL A 250 1.00 15.51 -6.85
CA VAL A 250 1.78 14.29 -7.16
C VAL A 250 0.91 13.14 -7.67
N GLY A 251 -0.39 13.16 -7.37
CA GLY A 251 -1.33 12.12 -7.74
C GLY A 251 -1.20 10.88 -6.86
N GLU A 252 -1.32 9.69 -7.46
CA GLU A 252 -1.43 8.44 -6.72
C GLU A 252 -0.07 7.79 -6.42
N VAL A 253 0.31 7.81 -5.14
CA VAL A 253 1.58 7.27 -4.65
C VAL A 253 1.39 6.13 -3.63
N PRO A 254 2.15 5.03 -3.70
CA PRO A 254 2.15 4.02 -2.64
C PRO A 254 2.65 4.60 -1.31
N PHE A 255 2.09 4.16 -0.19
CA PHE A 255 2.53 4.63 1.15
C PHE A 255 4.02 4.38 1.44
N THR A 256 4.67 3.47 0.70
CA THR A 256 6.11 3.18 0.81
C THR A 256 7.00 4.25 0.20
N MET A 257 6.45 5.18 -0.58
CA MET A 257 7.18 6.31 -1.15
C MET A 257 7.17 7.55 -0.26
N ILE A 258 6.45 7.54 0.88
CA ILE A 258 6.47 8.63 1.85
C ILE A 258 7.82 8.63 2.57
N THR A 259 8.55 9.74 2.49
CA THR A 259 9.88 9.88 3.10
C THR A 259 9.86 10.71 4.38
N GLN A 260 8.99 11.72 4.46
CA GLN A 260 8.83 12.59 5.63
C GLN A 260 7.35 13.00 5.81
N PHE A 261 6.94 13.24 7.06
CA PHE A 261 5.66 13.88 7.39
C PHE A 261 5.89 15.36 7.69
N GLY A 262 5.02 16.23 7.18
CA GLY A 262 5.21 17.68 7.17
C GLY A 262 6.12 18.17 6.04
N VAL A 263 6.17 19.49 5.90
CA VAL A 263 7.04 20.23 4.98
C VAL A 263 8.53 20.09 5.36
N PRO A 264 9.49 20.31 4.44
CA PRO A 264 10.90 20.42 4.79
C PRO A 264 11.15 21.57 5.77
N ASP A 265 12.18 21.44 6.61
CA ASP A 265 12.56 22.46 7.60
C ASP A 265 13.29 23.63 6.90
N SER A 266 12.51 24.51 6.27
CA SER A 266 13.02 25.72 5.64
C SER A 266 13.71 26.59 6.70
N THR A 267 15.05 26.64 6.65
CA THR A 267 15.93 27.20 7.70
C THR A 267 15.82 28.72 7.97
N ASP A 268 14.71 29.35 7.56
CA ASP A 268 14.43 30.78 7.73
C ASP A 268 13.66 31.11 9.02
N ASP A 269 13.21 30.11 9.81
CA ASP A 269 12.72 30.37 11.18
C ASP A 269 13.88 30.65 12.16
N THR A 270 14.42 31.86 12.02
CA THR A 270 15.20 32.51 13.07
C THR A 270 14.34 33.50 13.86
N THR A 271 13.10 33.13 14.23
CA THR A 271 12.49 33.77 15.40
C THR A 271 13.21 33.28 16.66
N PRO A 272 14.04 34.11 17.32
CA PRO A 272 14.63 33.70 18.59
C PRO A 272 13.49 33.48 19.59
N PRO A 273 13.60 32.49 20.51
CA PRO A 273 12.61 32.30 21.54
C PRO A 273 12.46 33.60 22.32
N ASP A 274 11.23 34.12 22.35
CA ASP A 274 10.86 35.36 23.03
C ASP A 274 11.40 35.28 24.46
N THR A 275 12.47 36.05 24.71
CA THR A 275 13.07 36.11 26.04
C THR A 275 12.17 37.01 26.87
N ASP A 276 11.19 36.36 27.50
CA ASP A 276 10.28 36.92 28.50
C ASP A 276 11.08 37.78 29.49
N ASP A 277 11.09 39.10 29.24
CA ASP A 277 11.69 40.10 30.11
C ASP A 277 10.78 40.24 31.33
N GLY A 278 10.99 39.32 32.28
CA GLY A 278 10.38 39.27 33.60
C GLY A 278 10.78 40.47 34.46
N SER A 279 10.41 41.67 34.02
CA SER A 279 10.51 42.94 34.72
C SER A 279 9.39 43.06 35.77
N ASP A 280 9.26 42.05 36.64
CA ASP A 280 8.26 42.04 37.70
C ASP A 280 8.75 42.83 38.93
N ASN A 281 8.52 44.14 38.85
CA ASN A 281 8.08 45.01 39.94
C ASN A 281 8.54 44.65 41.38
N ALA A 282 9.77 45.06 41.74
CA ALA A 282 10.22 45.01 43.13
C ALA A 282 9.54 46.09 44.00
N ASP A 283 8.62 45.65 44.85
CA ASP A 283 7.77 46.48 45.73
C ASP A 283 8.48 47.57 46.55
N SER A 284 7.85 48.74 46.62
CA SER A 284 8.20 49.81 47.55
C SER A 284 7.75 49.50 48.98
N ASN A 285 8.59 48.80 49.76
CA ASN A 285 8.34 48.65 51.20
C ASN A 285 8.87 49.87 51.98
N THR A 286 7.98 50.84 52.25
CA THR A 286 8.26 52.00 53.10
C THR A 286 8.29 51.59 54.58
N VAL A 287 9.45 51.73 55.21
CA VAL A 287 9.62 51.56 56.66
C VAL A 287 9.41 52.91 57.36
N LEU A 288 8.61 52.91 58.45
CA LEU A 288 8.49 53.98 59.44
C LEU A 288 9.37 53.68 60.67
#